data_AF-A0A6H0YBT2-F1
#
_entry.id   AF-A0A6H0YBT2-F1
#
_cell.length_a   1.000
_cell.length_b   1.000
_cell.length_c   1.000
_cell.angle_alpha   90.00
_cell.angle_beta   90.00
_cell.angle_gamma   90.00
#
_symmetry.space_group_name_H-M   'P 1'
#
loop_
_entity.id
_entity.type
_entity.pdbx_description
1 polymer ?
#
loop_
_entity_poly.entity_id
_entity_poly.type
_entity_poly.pdbx_seq_one_letter_code
_entity_poly.pdbx_strand_id
1 'polypeptide(L)'
;MVMSRVVFLVGMSLALISLMLSVPRLIGCIILVENLNVLLLFNCLVSGCNEFRILFLALVVMFTVEVVLGLVILTRLWDVGGLIGMVGV
;
A
#
# COMPACT_ATOMS: atom_id res chain seq x y z
N MET A 1 22.85 -6.51 4.56
CA MET A 1 21.93 -5.89 5.54
C MET A 1 21.86 -4.37 5.45
N VAL A 2 22.96 -3.61 5.47
CA VAL A 2 22.90 -2.12 5.40
C VAL A 2 22.23 -1.63 4.10
N MET A 3 22.59 -2.22 2.95
CA MET A 3 22.03 -1.85 1.65
C MET A 3 20.51 -2.02 1.57
N SER A 4 19.96 -3.11 2.15
CA SER A 4 18.51 -3.35 2.09
C SER A 4 17.71 -2.46 3.05
N ARG A 5 18.31 -2.04 4.18
CA ARG A 5 17.74 -1.01 5.05
C ARG A 5 17.65 0.35 4.36
N VAL A 6 18.66 0.73 3.58
CA VAL A 6 18.65 1.99 2.82
C VAL A 6 17.59 1.95 1.71
N VAL A 7 17.51 0.84 0.95
CA VAL A 7 16.46 0.65 -0.07
C VAL A 7 15.07 0.71 0.55
N PHE A 8 14.88 0.12 1.73
CA PHE A 8 13.62 0.18 2.45
C PHE A 8 13.26 1.60 2.89
N LEU A 9 14.19 2.34 3.50
CA LEU A 9 13.97 3.73 3.92
C LEU A 9 13.66 4.66 2.74
N VAL A 10 14.36 4.48 1.62
CA VAL A 10 14.13 5.24 0.38
C VAL A 10 12.80 4.87 -0.25
N GLY A 11 12.44 3.59 -0.26
CA GLY A 11 11.13 3.13 -0.74
C GLY A 11 9.97 3.69 0.08
N MET A 12 10.10 3.69 1.42
CA MET A 12 9.11 4.28 2.33
C MET A 12 8.96 5.79 2.14
N SER A 13 10.06 6.52 1.99
CA SER A 13 10.00 7.98 1.79
C SER A 13 9.39 8.34 0.43
N LEU A 14 9.73 7.61 -0.64
CA LEU A 14 9.12 7.77 -1.96
C LEU A 14 7.62 7.46 -1.92
N ALA A 15 7.20 6.43 -1.19
CA ALA A 15 5.78 6.10 -1.06
C ALA A 15 4.99 7.13 -0.26
N LEU A 16 5.54 7.65 0.85
CA LEU A 16 4.93 8.73 1.64
C LEU A 16 4.78 10.02 0.84
N ILE A 17 5.82 10.41 0.09
CA ILE A 17 5.78 11.59 -0.79
C ILE A 17 4.70 11.39 -1.85
N SER A 18 4.64 10.21 -2.46
CA SER A 18 3.70 9.97 -3.55
C SER A 18 2.25 9.79 -3.04
N LEU A 19 2.04 9.35 -1.79
CA LEU A 19 0.75 9.35 -1.10
C LEU A 19 0.22 10.78 -0.91
N MET A 20 1.09 11.70 -0.50
CA MET A 20 0.75 13.13 -0.34
C MET A 20 0.38 13.79 -1.69
N LEU A 21 0.95 13.31 -2.80
CA LEU A 21 0.63 13.80 -4.15
C LEU A 21 -0.63 13.17 -4.78
N SER A 22 -1.04 11.96 -4.36
CA SER A 22 -2.12 11.19 -4.99
C SER A 22 -3.47 11.26 -4.27
N VAL A 23 -3.57 12.03 -3.18
CA VAL A 23 -4.81 12.31 -2.43
C VAL A 23 -6.07 12.56 -3.29
N PRO A 24 -6.03 13.28 -4.43
CA PRO A 24 -7.24 13.47 -5.24
C PRO A 24 -7.69 12.22 -6.03
N ARG A 25 -6.89 11.15 -6.11
CA ARG A 25 -7.20 9.93 -6.87
C ARG A 25 -6.97 8.68 -6.01
N LEU A 26 -8.01 8.23 -5.32
CA LEU A 26 -7.96 7.05 -4.44
C LEU A 26 -7.36 5.79 -5.08
N ILE A 27 -7.66 5.52 -6.35
CA ILE A 27 -7.05 4.39 -7.10
C ILE A 27 -5.53 4.54 -7.21
N GLY A 28 -5.04 5.77 -7.44
CA GLY A 28 -3.61 6.06 -7.47
C GLY A 28 -2.94 5.79 -6.13
N CYS A 29 -3.58 6.15 -5.01
CA CYS A 29 -3.10 5.82 -3.66
C CYS A 29 -3.02 4.30 -3.46
N ILE A 30 -4.07 3.55 -3.79
CA ILE A 30 -4.10 2.09 -3.60
C ILE A 30 -2.97 1.41 -4.37
N ILE A 31 -2.75 1.79 -5.64
CA ILE A 31 -1.65 1.26 -6.46
C ILE A 31 -0.29 1.55 -5.82
N LEU A 32 -0.14 2.72 -5.19
CA LEU A 32 1.12 3.12 -4.57
C LEU A 32 1.43 2.32 -3.32
N VAL A 33 0.42 2.11 -2.46
CA VAL A 33 0.59 1.30 -1.25
C VAL A 33 0.89 -0.16 -1.62
N GLU A 34 0.27 -0.69 -2.68
CA GLU A 34 0.59 -2.03 -3.16
C GLU A 34 2.04 -2.19 -3.62
N ASN A 35 2.59 -1.20 -4.33
CA ASN A 35 4.00 -1.23 -4.72
C ASN A 35 4.94 -1.15 -3.50
N LEU A 36 4.53 -0.45 -2.44
CA LEU A 36 5.27 -0.41 -1.17
C LEU A 36 5.25 -1.78 -0.47
N ASN A 37 4.10 -2.46 -0.46
CA ASN A 37 3.92 -3.79 0.12
C ASN A 37 4.84 -4.81 -0.55
N VAL A 38 4.93 -4.78 -1.89
CA VAL A 38 5.85 -5.65 -2.65
C VAL A 38 7.31 -5.36 -2.29
N LEU A 39 7.70 -4.10 -2.16
CA LEU A 39 9.06 -3.71 -1.80
C LEU A 39 9.43 -4.15 -0.37
N LEU A 40 8.48 -4.07 0.57
CA LEU A 40 8.59 -4.58 1.93
C LEU A 40 8.81 -6.10 1.95
N LEU A 41 7.98 -6.82 1.20
CA LEU A 41 8.05 -8.28 1.04
C LEU A 41 9.41 -8.70 0.46
N PHE A 42 9.86 -8.03 -0.59
CA PHE A 42 11.14 -8.28 -1.23
C PHE A 42 12.30 -8.06 -0.25
N ASN A 43 12.26 -6.99 0.54
CA ASN A 43 13.27 -6.73 1.56
C ASN A 43 13.32 -7.82 2.63
N CYS A 44 12.16 -8.32 3.06
CA CYS A 44 12.07 -9.41 4.03
C CYS A 44 12.66 -10.72 3.46
N LEU A 45 12.38 -11.01 2.18
CA LEU A 45 12.87 -12.19 1.47
C LEU A 45 14.40 -12.16 1.27
N VAL A 46 14.95 -11.00 0.89
CA VAL A 46 16.40 -10.79 0.74
C VAL A 46 17.14 -10.86 2.07
N SER A 47 16.50 -10.51 3.20
CA SER A 47 17.15 -10.59 4.51
C SER A 47 17.45 -12.02 4.96
N GLY A 48 16.76 -13.04 4.42
CA GLY A 48 17.14 -14.46 4.52
C GLY A 48 17.21 -15.09 5.93
N CYS A 49 17.05 -14.34 7.02
CA CYS A 49 17.14 -14.92 8.37
C CYS A 49 15.87 -15.70 8.70
N ASN A 50 16.05 -16.89 9.26
CA ASN A 50 14.96 -17.83 9.54
C ASN A 50 13.88 -17.23 10.47
N GLU A 51 14.27 -16.33 11.37
CA GLU A 51 13.37 -15.63 12.29
C GLU A 51 12.38 -14.68 11.59
N PHE A 52 12.74 -14.16 10.41
CA PHE A 52 11.87 -13.27 9.66
C PHE A 52 10.76 -13.99 8.90
N ARG A 53 10.72 -15.34 8.87
CA ARG A 53 9.65 -16.08 8.16
C ARG A 53 8.26 -15.83 8.77
N ILE A 54 8.18 -15.76 10.10
CA ILE A 54 6.91 -15.47 10.79
C ILE A 54 6.47 -14.04 10.48
N LEU A 55 7.42 -13.11 10.46
CA LEU A 55 7.19 -11.70 10.14
C LEU A 55 6.77 -11.52 8.67
N PHE A 56 7.41 -12.24 7.74
CA PHE A 56 7.03 -12.31 6.34
C PHE A 56 5.58 -12.76 6.17
N LEU A 57 5.19 -13.84 6.84
CA LEU A 57 3.84 -14.38 6.76
C LEU A 57 2.81 -13.40 7.34
N ALA A 58 3.13 -12.77 8.48
CA ALA A 58 2.28 -11.76 9.11
C ALA A 58 2.10 -10.52 8.21
N LEU A 59 3.17 -10.08 7.53
CA LEU A 59 3.11 -8.97 6.57
C LEU A 59 2.22 -9.30 5.37
N VAL A 60 2.31 -10.51 4.81
CA VAL A 60 1.41 -10.95 3.71
C VAL A 60 -0.05 -10.84 4.13
N VAL A 61 -0.41 -11.34 5.32
CA VAL A 61 -1.78 -11.25 5.82
C VAL A 61 -2.21 -9.80 6.00
N MET A 62 -1.37 -8.96 6.61
CA MET A 62 -1.67 -7.53 6.78
C MET A 62 -1.89 -6.81 5.45
N PHE A 63 -1.08 -7.07 4.42
CA PHE A 63 -1.24 -6.49 3.09
C PHE A 63 -2.56 -6.90 2.43
N THR A 64 -2.98 -8.16 2.58
CA THR A 64 -4.29 -8.59 2.04
C THR A 64 -5.47 -7.89 2.71
N VAL A 65 -5.39 -7.62 4.02
CA VAL A 65 -6.42 -6.86 4.75
C VAL A 65 -6.46 -5.41 4.26
N GLU A 66 -5.30 -4.80 4.06
CA GLU A 66 -5.19 -3.44 3.55
C GLU A 66 -5.84 -3.28 2.17
N VAL A 67 -5.57 -4.19 1.22
CA VAL A 67 -6.18 -4.16 -0.12
C VAL A 67 -7.70 -4.28 -0.03
N VAL A 68 -8.21 -5.20 0.80
CA VAL A 68 -9.65 -5.38 0.99
C VAL A 68 -10.27 -4.10 1.57
N LEU A 69 -9.66 -3.50 2.59
CA LEU A 69 -10.14 -2.24 3.17
C LEU A 69 -10.08 -1.08 2.16
N GLY A 70 -9.00 -0.96 1.40
CA GLY A 70 -8.84 0.05 0.35
C GLY A 70 -9.93 -0.05 -0.71
N LEU A 71 -10.22 -1.26 -1.20
CA LEU A 71 -11.28 -1.50 -2.18
C LEU A 71 -12.68 -1.30 -1.59
N VAL A 72 -12.92 -1.69 -0.33
CA VAL A 72 -14.21 -1.43 0.34
C VAL A 72 -14.43 0.08 0.48
N ILE A 73 -13.42 0.83 0.93
CA ILE A 73 -13.53 2.29 1.03
C ILE A 73 -13.74 2.92 -0.35
N LEU A 74 -13.02 2.44 -1.37
CA LEU A 74 -13.18 2.92 -2.75
C LEU A 74 -14.61 2.70 -3.27
N THR A 75 -15.16 1.50 -3.08
CA THR A 75 -16.53 1.18 -3.53
C THR A 75 -17.57 2.02 -2.79
N ARG A 76 -17.41 2.26 -1.49
CA ARG A 76 -18.30 3.16 -0.74
C ARG A 76 -18.22 4.62 -1.19
N LEU A 77 -17.00 5.12 -1.44
CA LEU A 77 -16.81 6.47 -1.97
C LEU A 77 -17.31 6.59 -3.40
N TRP A 78 -17.21 5.53 -4.20
CA TRP A 78 -17.78 5.48 -5.53
C TRP A 78 -19.32 5.50 -5.50
N ASP A 79 -19.95 4.77 -4.57
CA ASP A 79 -21.41 4.81 -4.38
C ASP A 79 -21.89 6.21 -3.95
N VAL A 80 -21.17 6.86 -3.03
CA VAL A 80 -21.49 8.22 -2.56
C VAL A 80 -21.21 9.27 -3.66
N GLY A 81 -20.06 9.17 -4.33
CA GLY A 81 -19.64 10.08 -5.40
C GLY A 81 -20.42 9.92 -6.70
N GLY A 82 -20.84 8.70 -7.02
CA GLY A 82 -21.76 8.40 -8.11
C GLY A 82 -23.13 9.04 -7.92
N LEU A 83 -23.58 9.19 -6.67
CA LEU A 83 -24.79 9.94 -6.32
C LEU A 83 -24.60 11.45 -6.49
N ILE A 84 -23.41 11.99 -6.21
CA ILE A 84 -23.09 13.41 -6.43
C ILE A 84 -23.00 13.71 -7.95
N GLY A 85 -22.55 12.75 -8.77
CA GLY A 85 -22.58 12.86 -10.23
C GLY A 85 -23.98 12.71 -10.85
N MET A 86 -24.93 12.07 -10.16
CA MET A 86 -26.31 11.89 -10.63
C MET A 86 -27.29 12.96 -10.09
N VAL A 87 -26.91 13.68 -9.03
CA VAL A 87 -27.66 14.80 -8.42
C VAL A 87 -27.04 16.16 -8.79
N GLY A 88 -25.91 16.17 -9.50
CA GLY A 88 -25.33 17.36 -10.13
C GLY A 88 -26.07 17.74 -11.41
N VAL A 89 -26.90 18.78 -11.28
CA VAL A 89 -27.56 19.59 -12.32
C VAL A 89 -26.60 20.09 -13.40
#